data_AF-A0A6J2BNU0-F1
#
_entry.id   AF-A0A6J2BNU0-F1
#
_cell.length_a   1.000
_cell.length_b   1.000
_cell.length_c   1.000
_cell.angle_alpha   90.00
_cell.angle_beta   90.00
_cell.angle_gamma   90.00
#
_symmetry.space_group_name_H-M   'P 1'
#
loop_
_entity.id
_entity.type
_entity.pdbx_description
1 polymer ?
#
loop_
_entity_poly.entity_id
_entity_poly.type
_entity_poly.pdbx_seq_one_letter_code
_entity_poly.pdbx_strand_id
1 'polypeptide(L)'
;MSASCSWKDVFQYETNKVLQIQSVYYGPIKWFFHLLVLSYISFALIGDKRYQKKEPLISSVHTKVKGIAEVKAEILENGMKKMVSEVFDTADYTFPLQGNSFFVMTNFLKTEGQQQGLCPDFPTRRTICSSDRGCKKGWRDPQSKGIQTGRCVVYKERLKTCEVSAWCPIEEVEKAPRPALLKSAENFTVLVKNNIDFPGHNYTMRNILPGVNITCTFHKTQNPQCPIFRLGDIFQETGDNFSDVAIQGGIMGIEIYWDCNLDGWFHHCRPKYSFRRLDDKTTNESLYPGYNFRFAKYYKENNIEKRTLIKVFGIRFDILVFGTATVVIDFLIKPYFSKCCRSCIYSFCKWCECCAANEYYYRKKCEHIVEPKPTLKYVSFVDESHIRMVDQELLGKSLQNVEGEKVPRPSVDLSRLPPSLHDPSPIPGQAEEIQLLSDEVATRSSNSPDWCQCGHCLPSQLPESHRCLEELCCRKKAGPCITTSEPFRQLVLSRQLLEFLLLYQEPLLELDENSNSQLRHCAYRCYTIWRFGSQDLADFAILPSCCRWRIRREFPQSEGQYTGFQSPY
;
A
#
# COMPACT_ATOMS: atom_id res chain seq x y z
N MET A 1 -18.60 -23.24 -29.79
CA MET A 1 -17.59 -24.01 -29.03
C MET A 1 -18.17 -24.30 -27.66
N SER A 2 -18.90 -25.41 -27.55
CA SER A 2 -19.42 -25.91 -26.28
C SER A 2 -18.26 -26.42 -25.44
N ALA A 3 -17.97 -25.76 -24.32
CA ALA A 3 -16.99 -26.23 -23.36
C ALA A 3 -17.42 -27.60 -22.82
N SER A 4 -16.76 -28.65 -23.28
CA SER A 4 -16.94 -30.02 -22.82
C SER A 4 -16.32 -30.18 -21.44
N CYS A 5 -17.00 -29.69 -20.41
CA CYS A 5 -16.53 -29.85 -19.03
C CYS A 5 -16.86 -31.28 -18.56
N SER A 6 -15.83 -32.10 -18.35
CA SER A 6 -15.97 -33.44 -17.80
C SER A 6 -15.93 -33.39 -16.27
N TRP A 7 -16.67 -34.28 -15.60
CA TRP A 7 -16.57 -34.43 -14.13
C TRP A 7 -15.15 -34.75 -13.65
N LYS A 8 -14.29 -35.30 -14.52
CA LYS A 8 -12.88 -35.55 -14.22
C LYS A 8 -12.06 -34.26 -14.16
N ASP A 9 -12.45 -33.20 -14.87
CA ASP A 9 -11.73 -31.92 -14.89
C ASP A 9 -11.93 -31.15 -13.58
N VAL A 10 -13.06 -31.37 -12.89
CA VAL A 10 -13.33 -30.79 -11.56
C VAL A 10 -12.36 -31.30 -10.49
N PHE A 11 -11.86 -32.53 -10.65
CA PHE A 11 -10.90 -33.14 -9.72
C PHE A 11 -9.45 -33.04 -10.19
N GLN A 12 -9.17 -32.24 -11.24
CA GLN A 12 -7.79 -31.95 -11.62
C GLN A 12 -7.14 -31.03 -10.61
N TYR A 13 -5.98 -31.45 -10.10
CA TYR A 13 -5.14 -30.64 -9.23
C TYR A 13 -3.77 -30.46 -9.87
N GLU A 14 -3.49 -29.24 -10.31
CA GLU A 14 -2.20 -28.88 -10.89
C GLU A 14 -1.21 -28.53 -9.78
N THR A 15 -0.02 -29.12 -9.85
CA THR A 15 1.11 -28.75 -8.99
C THR A 15 2.24 -28.21 -9.81
N ASN A 16 2.88 -27.16 -9.29
CA ASN A 16 4.10 -26.64 -9.88
C ASN A 16 5.19 -27.70 -9.76
N LYS A 17 5.78 -28.11 -10.88
CA LYS A 17 7.01 -28.90 -10.86
C LYS A 17 8.11 -28.04 -10.23
N VAL A 18 8.79 -28.59 -9.23
CA VAL A 18 9.85 -27.89 -8.49
C VAL A 18 11.16 -28.66 -8.55
N LEU A 19 12.26 -27.94 -8.67
CA LEU A 19 13.61 -28.47 -8.55
C LEU A 19 14.13 -28.21 -7.13
N GLN A 20 14.45 -29.27 -6.39
CA GLN A 20 15.08 -29.14 -5.07
C GLN A 20 16.60 -29.01 -5.23
N ILE A 21 17.13 -27.82 -4.94
CA ILE A 21 18.57 -27.55 -4.98
C ILE A 21 19.13 -27.71 -3.56
N GLN A 22 19.95 -28.75 -3.35
CA GLN A 22 20.66 -28.97 -2.09
C GLN A 22 21.99 -28.21 -2.11
N SER A 23 22.01 -27.01 -1.53
CA SER A 23 23.20 -26.15 -1.46
C SER A 23 23.38 -25.57 -0.06
N VAL A 24 24.62 -25.62 0.43
CA VAL A 24 25.05 -25.07 1.72
C VAL A 24 25.02 -23.54 1.74
N TYR A 25 24.96 -22.88 0.57
CA TYR A 25 24.86 -21.42 0.48
C TYR A 25 23.41 -20.93 0.39
N TYR A 26 22.61 -21.51 -0.51
CA TYR A 26 21.22 -21.06 -0.72
C TYR A 26 20.30 -21.37 0.47
N GLY A 27 20.54 -22.47 1.19
CA GLY A 27 19.76 -22.85 2.37
C GLY A 27 19.83 -21.82 3.50
N PRO A 28 21.02 -21.50 4.03
CA PRO A 28 21.20 -20.50 5.08
C PRO A 28 20.73 -19.10 4.66
N ILE A 29 21.02 -18.64 3.44
CA ILE A 29 20.55 -17.35 2.93
C ILE A 29 19.02 -17.27 2.96
N LYS A 30 18.34 -18.32 2.48
CA LYS A 30 16.88 -18.40 2.54
C LYS A 30 16.38 -18.28 3.98
N TRP A 31 16.92 -19.07 4.91
CA TRP A 31 16.48 -19.06 6.31
C TRP A 31 16.77 -17.74 7.02
N PHE A 32 17.90 -17.10 6.73
CA PHE A 32 18.24 -15.77 7.26
C PHE A 32 17.16 -14.73 6.89
N PHE A 33 16.76 -14.66 5.62
CA PHE A 33 15.68 -13.73 5.22
C PHE A 33 14.33 -14.08 5.86
N HIS A 34 14.01 -15.37 6.01
CA HIS A 34 12.78 -15.78 6.69
C HIS A 34 12.78 -15.33 8.15
N LEU A 35 13.89 -15.51 8.87
CA LEU A 35 14.04 -15.07 10.25
C LEU A 35 14.00 -13.54 10.39
N LEU A 36 14.63 -12.81 9.47
CA LEU A 36 14.59 -11.35 9.46
C LEU A 36 13.16 -10.82 9.32
N VAL A 37 12.40 -11.35 8.34
CA VAL A 37 11.00 -10.98 8.15
C VAL A 37 10.14 -11.36 9.36
N LEU A 38 10.34 -12.56 9.92
CA LEU A 38 9.62 -13.02 11.11
C LEU A 38 9.92 -12.12 12.32
N SER A 39 11.18 -11.76 12.54
CA SER A 39 11.60 -10.86 13.63
C SER A 39 10.95 -9.49 13.50
N TYR A 40 10.95 -8.90 12.30
CA TYR A 40 10.30 -7.62 12.04
C TYR A 40 8.79 -7.67 12.30
N ILE A 41 8.11 -8.72 11.82
CA ILE A 41 6.66 -8.90 12.05
C ILE A 41 6.38 -9.05 13.54
N SER A 42 7.16 -9.86 14.27
CA SER A 42 7.02 -10.01 15.72
C SER A 42 7.25 -8.68 16.45
N PHE A 43 8.27 -7.92 16.06
CA PHE A 43 8.53 -6.59 16.61
C PHE A 43 7.35 -5.64 16.37
N ALA A 44 6.82 -5.58 15.14
CA ALA A 44 5.66 -4.74 14.83
C ALA A 44 4.38 -5.20 15.54
N LEU A 45 4.18 -6.52 15.68
CA LEU A 45 3.03 -7.10 16.37
C LEU A 45 3.03 -6.71 17.86
N ILE A 46 4.19 -6.81 18.52
CA ILE A 46 4.36 -6.50 19.95
C ILE A 46 4.41 -4.99 20.19
N GLY A 47 5.19 -4.25 19.39
CA GLY A 47 5.41 -2.81 19.55
C GLY A 47 4.14 -1.98 19.35
N ASP A 48 3.41 -2.22 18.25
CA ASP A 48 2.16 -1.51 17.95
C ASP A 48 0.93 -2.16 18.63
N LYS A 49 1.13 -3.30 19.32
CA LYS A 49 0.09 -4.17 19.87
C LYS A 49 -1.00 -4.51 18.84
N ARG A 50 -0.61 -4.83 17.61
CA ARG A 50 -1.53 -5.13 16.48
C ARG A 50 -2.39 -6.37 16.69
N TYR A 51 -2.01 -7.22 17.65
CA TYR A 51 -2.83 -8.35 18.08
C TYR A 51 -4.11 -7.93 18.81
N GLN A 52 -4.23 -6.66 19.21
CA GLN A 52 -5.39 -6.15 19.94
C GLN A 52 -6.36 -5.37 19.04
N LYS A 53 -7.67 -5.59 19.22
CA LYS A 53 -8.72 -4.73 18.65
C LYS A 53 -8.74 -3.41 19.40
N LYS A 54 -8.66 -2.28 18.69
CA LYS A 54 -8.79 -0.94 19.29
C LYS A 54 -10.23 -0.46 19.20
N GLU A 55 -10.80 -0.02 20.31
CA GLU A 55 -12.14 0.59 20.38
C GLU A 55 -12.06 1.97 21.06
N PRO A 56 -12.70 3.03 20.49
CA PRO A 56 -12.79 4.33 21.16
C PRO A 56 -13.75 4.28 22.35
N LEU A 57 -13.52 5.11 23.35
CA LEU A 57 -14.40 5.22 24.51
C LEU A 57 -15.63 6.11 24.28
N ILE A 58 -16.68 5.83 25.04
CA ILE A 58 -17.77 6.77 25.31
C ILE A 58 -17.56 7.34 26.71
N SER A 59 -17.64 8.66 26.88
CA SER A 59 -17.37 9.32 28.17
C SER A 59 -18.56 10.12 28.68
N SER A 60 -18.76 10.09 29.99
CA SER A 60 -19.62 11.03 30.73
C SER A 60 -18.79 11.78 31.76
N VAL A 61 -18.97 13.09 31.85
CA VAL A 61 -18.22 13.96 32.75
C VAL A 61 -19.18 14.75 33.64
N HIS A 62 -18.85 14.84 34.92
CA HIS A 62 -19.54 15.69 35.88
C HIS A 62 -18.53 16.44 36.75
N THR A 63 -18.66 17.76 36.79
CA THR A 63 -17.73 18.64 37.52
C THR A 63 -18.38 19.26 38.74
N LYS A 64 -17.61 19.47 39.80
CA LYS A 64 -18.04 20.24 40.97
C LYS A 64 -16.93 21.17 41.42
N VAL A 65 -17.14 22.46 41.25
CA VAL A 65 -16.23 23.50 41.74
C VAL A 65 -16.55 23.79 43.21
N LYS A 66 -15.53 24.07 44.01
CA LYS A 66 -15.64 24.48 45.41
C LYS A 66 -14.63 25.58 45.71
N GLY A 67 -15.08 26.59 46.43
CA GLY A 67 -14.30 27.76 46.79
C GLY A 67 -15.21 28.90 47.20
N ILE A 68 -14.67 29.85 47.95
CA ILE A 68 -15.36 31.06 48.41
C ILE A 68 -14.43 32.23 48.17
N ALA A 69 -14.95 33.34 47.63
CA ALA A 69 -14.22 34.57 47.46
C ALA A 69 -14.92 35.73 48.16
N GLU A 70 -14.15 36.61 48.78
CA GLU A 70 -14.62 37.89 49.32
C GLU A 70 -14.18 39.00 48.36
N VAL A 71 -15.11 39.84 47.93
CA VAL A 71 -14.84 41.02 47.11
C VAL A 71 -15.22 42.27 47.90
N LYS A 72 -14.24 43.16 48.07
CA LYS A 72 -14.41 44.44 48.75
C LYS A 72 -14.55 45.53 47.70
N ALA A 73 -15.75 46.10 47.59
CA ALA A 73 -16.06 47.16 46.64
C ALA A 73 -16.31 48.49 47.38
N GLU A 74 -15.78 49.59 46.86
CA GLU A 74 -16.15 50.94 47.31
C GLU A 74 -17.37 51.40 46.52
N ILE A 75 -18.53 51.49 47.17
CA ILE A 75 -19.75 52.05 46.58
C ILE A 75 -19.93 53.47 47.10
N LEU A 76 -20.30 54.39 46.20
CA LEU A 76 -20.58 55.78 46.53
C LEU A 76 -22.09 55.94 46.82
N GLU A 77 -22.50 55.76 48.07
CA GLU A 77 -23.88 56.03 48.52
C GLU A 77 -23.93 57.43 49.14
N ASN A 78 -24.81 58.31 48.64
CA ASN A 78 -25.05 59.66 49.18
C ASN A 78 -23.78 60.53 49.36
N GLY A 79 -22.80 60.41 48.47
CA GLY A 79 -21.54 61.17 48.54
C GLY A 79 -20.53 60.64 49.57
N MET A 80 -20.86 59.57 50.31
CA MET A 80 -19.94 58.86 51.20
C MET A 80 -19.43 57.57 50.54
N LYS A 81 -18.12 57.36 50.62
CA LYS A 81 -17.51 56.09 50.24
C LYS A 81 -17.85 55.03 51.27
N LYS A 82 -18.70 54.07 50.91
CA LYS A 82 -19.07 52.92 51.74
C LYS A 82 -18.40 51.68 51.18
N MET A 83 -17.61 51.03 52.02
CA MET A 83 -16.96 49.78 51.67
C MET A 83 -17.95 48.63 51.90
N VAL A 84 -18.40 48.01 50.82
CA VAL A 84 -19.29 46.85 50.85
C VAL A 84 -18.45 45.61 50.59
N SER A 85 -18.55 44.63 51.49
CA SER A 85 -17.97 43.31 51.28
C SER A 85 -19.04 42.35 50.79
N GLU A 86 -18.87 41.82 49.58
CA GLU A 86 -19.73 40.80 48.99
C GLU A 86 -18.98 39.45 49.01
N VAL A 87 -19.68 38.39 49.42
CA VAL A 87 -19.15 37.03 49.40
C VAL A 87 -19.72 36.29 48.20
N PHE A 88 -18.86 35.63 47.44
CA PHE A 88 -19.19 34.84 46.26
C PHE A 88 -18.95 33.36 46.55
N ASP A 89 -19.99 32.56 46.41
CA ASP A 89 -19.92 31.10 46.53
C ASP A 89 -20.12 30.41 45.17
N THR A 90 -20.16 29.08 45.18
CA THR A 90 -20.30 28.27 43.97
C THR A 90 -21.54 28.63 43.15
N ALA A 91 -22.65 29.01 43.77
CA ALA A 91 -23.87 29.39 43.04
C ALA A 91 -23.73 30.75 42.32
N ASP A 92 -22.83 31.62 42.78
CA ASP A 92 -22.63 32.94 42.20
C ASP A 92 -21.63 32.96 41.04
N TYR A 93 -20.51 32.23 41.17
CA TYR A 93 -19.43 32.28 40.18
C TYR A 93 -19.47 31.15 39.14
N THR A 94 -20.31 30.12 39.34
CA THR A 94 -20.53 29.06 38.34
C THR A 94 -21.86 29.24 37.62
N PHE A 95 -21.87 28.87 36.34
CA PHE A 95 -23.08 28.93 35.51
C PHE A 95 -23.38 27.52 34.99
N PRO A 96 -24.65 27.11 34.93
CA PRO A 96 -25.03 25.82 34.38
C PRO A 96 -24.74 25.83 32.88
N LEU A 97 -23.67 25.16 32.49
CA LEU A 97 -23.31 24.93 31.08
C LEU A 97 -23.86 23.59 30.62
N GLN A 98 -24.37 23.55 29.39
CA GLN A 98 -24.70 22.29 28.72
C GLN A 98 -23.41 21.70 28.14
N GLY A 99 -23.03 20.48 28.56
CA GLY A 99 -21.90 19.71 27.99
C GLY A 99 -20.72 19.47 28.95
N ASN A 100 -19.60 18.98 28.40
CA ASN A 100 -18.37 18.62 29.12
C ASN A 100 -17.50 19.84 29.45
N SER A 101 -18.09 20.92 29.96
CA SER A 101 -17.36 22.14 30.32
C SER A 101 -17.93 22.81 31.55
N PHE A 102 -17.10 23.59 32.23
CA PHE A 102 -17.54 24.44 33.33
C PHE A 102 -16.90 25.82 33.23
N PHE A 103 -17.53 26.80 33.86
CA PHE A 103 -17.07 28.18 33.85
C PHE A 103 -16.88 28.68 35.27
N VAL A 104 -15.82 29.45 35.47
CA VAL A 104 -15.50 30.10 36.74
C VAL A 104 -15.33 31.59 36.48
N MET A 105 -16.21 32.40 37.07
CA MET A 105 -16.08 33.86 37.06
C MET A 105 -14.84 34.30 37.84
N THR A 106 -14.02 35.16 37.22
CA THR A 106 -12.81 35.73 37.84
C THR A 106 -12.88 37.24 37.96
N ASN A 107 -13.68 37.90 37.12
CA ASN A 107 -13.86 39.34 37.13
C ASN A 107 -15.26 39.69 36.62
N PHE A 108 -15.80 40.82 37.04
CA PHE A 108 -17.13 41.23 36.61
C PHE A 108 -17.29 42.75 36.66
N LEU A 109 -18.27 43.24 35.90
CA LEU A 109 -18.77 44.61 35.94
C LEU A 109 -20.28 44.55 36.13
N LYS A 110 -20.80 45.37 37.06
CA LYS A 110 -22.21 45.36 37.46
C LYS A 110 -22.82 46.73 37.18
N THR A 111 -23.95 46.76 36.46
CA THR A 111 -24.76 47.95 36.26
C THR A 111 -26.11 47.71 36.91
N GLU A 112 -26.31 48.29 38.08
CA GLU A 112 -27.52 48.14 38.89
C GLU A 112 -28.61 49.13 38.49
N GLY A 113 -29.86 48.82 38.86
CA GLY A 113 -30.97 49.76 38.73
C GLY A 113 -31.38 50.06 37.29
N GLN A 114 -31.04 49.22 36.32
CA GLN A 114 -31.47 49.46 34.95
C GLN A 114 -32.98 49.32 34.82
N GLN A 115 -33.63 50.31 34.22
CA GLN A 115 -35.06 50.31 33.89
C GLN A 115 -35.26 50.67 32.41
N GLN A 116 -36.36 50.23 31.80
CA GLN A 116 -36.66 50.63 30.42
C GLN A 116 -37.04 52.12 30.37
N GLY A 117 -36.37 52.89 29.52
CA GLY A 117 -36.62 54.31 29.40
C GLY A 117 -35.78 55.00 28.32
N LEU A 118 -35.81 56.33 28.35
CA LEU A 118 -35.00 57.20 27.51
C LEU A 118 -33.81 57.73 28.32
N CYS A 119 -32.60 57.55 27.81
CA CYS A 119 -31.38 58.08 28.42
C CYS A 119 -30.33 58.42 27.35
N PRO A 120 -29.35 59.29 27.68
CA PRO A 120 -28.17 59.48 26.84
C PRO A 120 -27.40 58.16 26.67
N ASP A 121 -26.92 57.88 25.47
CA ASP A 121 -26.02 56.74 25.21
C ASP A 121 -24.61 56.99 25.82
N PHE A 122 -23.84 55.93 26.05
CA PHE A 122 -22.48 56.06 26.60
C PHE A 122 -21.55 56.75 25.60
N PRO A 123 -20.69 57.70 26.02
CA PRO A 123 -19.85 58.48 25.09
C PRO A 123 -18.75 57.63 24.45
N THR A 124 -18.94 57.33 23.17
CA THR A 124 -17.98 56.70 22.27
C THR A 124 -17.81 57.59 21.04
N ARG A 125 -16.76 57.36 20.23
CA ARG A 125 -16.53 58.13 19.00
C ARG A 125 -17.72 58.16 18.04
N ARG A 126 -18.64 57.18 18.12
CA ARG A 126 -19.84 57.06 17.27
C ARG A 126 -21.10 57.67 17.88
N THR A 127 -21.18 57.74 19.20
CA THR A 127 -22.40 58.17 19.93
C THR A 127 -22.34 59.64 20.37
N ILE A 128 -21.14 60.24 20.40
CA ILE A 128 -20.95 61.67 20.67
C ILE A 128 -21.61 62.49 19.55
N CYS A 129 -22.42 63.46 19.94
CA CYS A 129 -23.11 64.35 19.03
C CYS A 129 -22.93 65.81 19.46
N SER A 130 -22.96 66.73 18.51
CA SER A 130 -22.98 68.18 18.81
C SER A 130 -24.38 68.79 18.63
N SER A 131 -25.20 68.21 17.76
CA SER A 131 -26.59 68.62 17.49
C SER A 131 -27.46 67.41 17.14
N ASP A 132 -28.78 67.59 17.21
CA ASP A 132 -29.78 66.56 16.89
C ASP A 132 -29.60 65.98 15.47
N ARG A 133 -29.05 66.75 14.52
CA ARG A 133 -28.74 66.26 13.17
C ARG A 133 -27.73 65.10 13.13
N GLY A 134 -26.91 64.97 14.17
CA GLY A 134 -25.94 63.86 14.30
C GLY A 134 -26.58 62.52 14.69
N CYS A 135 -27.82 62.53 15.19
CA CYS A 135 -28.52 61.35 15.67
C CYS A 135 -29.63 60.95 14.70
N LYS A 136 -29.75 59.66 14.37
CA LYS A 136 -30.72 59.18 13.39
C LYS A 136 -31.87 58.46 14.11
N LYS A 137 -33.09 58.98 13.95
CA LYS A 137 -34.29 58.36 14.55
C LYS A 137 -34.50 56.94 14.00
N GLY A 138 -34.72 55.97 14.89
CA GLY A 138 -34.94 54.56 14.56
C GLY A 138 -33.68 53.79 14.17
N TRP A 139 -32.50 54.40 14.24
CA TRP A 139 -31.26 53.73 13.91
C TRP A 139 -30.83 52.75 15.01
N ARG A 140 -30.28 51.61 14.58
CA ARG A 140 -29.86 50.47 15.41
C ARG A 140 -28.39 50.15 15.12
N ASP A 141 -27.47 50.60 15.98
CA ASP A 141 -26.06 50.18 15.91
C ASP A 141 -25.90 48.79 16.53
N PRO A 142 -25.16 47.87 15.92
CA PRO A 142 -24.67 46.69 16.62
C PRO A 142 -23.83 46.99 17.88
N GLN A 143 -23.15 48.14 17.95
CA GLN A 143 -22.31 48.53 19.10
C GLN A 143 -23.07 49.27 20.21
N SER A 144 -24.18 49.93 19.87
CA SER A 144 -25.07 50.61 20.83
C SER A 144 -26.03 49.61 21.46
N LYS A 145 -26.50 49.92 22.67
CA LYS A 145 -27.40 49.06 23.45
C LYS A 145 -28.88 49.43 23.28
N GLY A 146 -29.19 50.41 22.44
CA GLY A 146 -30.52 50.99 22.32
C GLY A 146 -30.89 51.45 20.91
N ILE A 147 -32.15 51.86 20.76
CA ILE A 147 -32.67 52.44 19.51
C ILE A 147 -32.59 53.96 19.61
N GLN A 148 -31.92 54.63 18.66
CA GLN A 148 -31.78 56.09 18.69
C GLN A 148 -33.11 56.81 18.46
N THR A 149 -33.38 57.85 19.27
CA THR A 149 -34.58 58.70 19.12
C THR A 149 -34.39 59.84 18.10
N GLY A 150 -33.13 60.19 17.80
CA GLY A 150 -32.77 61.32 16.94
C GLY A 150 -32.46 62.63 17.69
N ARG A 151 -32.46 62.63 19.03
CA ARG A 151 -32.13 63.79 19.86
C ARG A 151 -30.72 63.70 20.42
N CYS A 152 -30.05 64.84 20.55
CA CYS A 152 -28.71 64.97 21.13
C CYS A 152 -28.82 65.60 22.52
N VAL A 153 -28.62 64.79 23.56
CA VAL A 153 -28.86 65.16 24.96
C VAL A 153 -27.54 65.22 25.74
N VAL A 154 -27.53 65.94 26.86
CA VAL A 154 -26.34 66.07 27.71
C VAL A 154 -26.13 64.77 28.50
N TYR A 155 -24.96 64.16 28.39
CA TYR A 155 -24.53 63.02 29.21
C TYR A 155 -23.89 63.49 30.52
N LYS A 156 -22.85 64.35 30.41
CA LYS A 156 -22.13 64.90 31.57
C LYS A 156 -21.52 66.26 31.22
N GLU A 157 -21.86 67.28 32.00
CA GLU A 157 -21.38 68.67 31.81
C GLU A 157 -21.55 69.18 30.35
N ARG A 158 -20.44 69.30 29.59
CA ARG A 158 -20.44 69.76 28.19
C ARG A 158 -20.55 68.61 27.17
N LEU A 159 -20.46 67.37 27.61
CA LEU A 159 -20.48 66.18 26.75
C LEU A 159 -21.91 65.80 26.40
N LYS A 160 -22.23 65.75 25.10
CA LYS A 160 -23.53 65.37 24.57
C LYS A 160 -23.45 64.06 23.77
N THR A 161 -24.46 63.22 23.93
CA THR A 161 -24.59 61.93 23.22
C THR A 161 -26.01 61.75 22.71
N CYS A 162 -26.19 60.86 21.73
CA CYS A 162 -27.52 60.58 21.21
C CYS A 162 -28.41 59.93 22.28
N GLU A 163 -29.66 60.38 22.37
CA GLU A 163 -30.69 59.77 23.22
C GLU A 163 -31.14 58.43 22.61
N VAL A 164 -31.23 57.40 23.46
CA VAL A 164 -31.63 56.05 23.07
C VAL A 164 -32.78 55.54 23.94
N SER A 165 -33.65 54.73 23.34
CA SER A 165 -34.64 53.91 24.04
C SER A 165 -34.01 52.56 24.37
N ALA A 166 -33.74 52.32 25.66
CA ALA A 166 -32.98 51.17 26.12
C ALA A 166 -33.22 50.86 27.61
N TRP A 167 -32.43 49.95 28.17
CA TRP A 167 -32.27 49.77 29.60
C TRP A 167 -31.31 50.83 30.15
N CYS A 168 -31.84 51.76 30.93
CA CYS A 168 -31.15 52.95 31.44
C CYS A 168 -30.85 52.83 32.94
N PRO A 169 -29.65 53.20 33.41
CA PRO A 169 -28.54 53.79 32.65
C PRO A 169 -27.82 52.76 31.76
N ILE A 170 -27.26 53.23 30.63
CA ILE A 170 -26.49 52.40 29.69
C ILE A 170 -25.21 51.89 30.37
N GLU A 171 -24.85 50.63 30.07
CA GLU A 171 -23.57 50.04 30.49
C GLU A 171 -22.40 50.91 30.03
N GLU A 172 -21.55 51.34 30.96
CA GLU A 172 -20.34 52.05 30.61
C GLU A 172 -19.37 51.14 29.84
N VAL A 173 -18.70 51.66 28.81
CA VAL A 173 -17.67 50.90 28.08
C VAL A 173 -16.38 50.95 28.90
N GLU A 174 -16.44 50.40 30.11
CA GLU A 174 -15.28 50.25 30.98
C GLU A 174 -14.43 49.05 30.54
N LYS A 175 -13.12 49.24 30.62
CA LYS A 175 -12.18 48.12 30.55
C LYS A 175 -12.36 47.26 31.80
N ALA A 176 -12.12 45.96 31.66
CA ALA A 176 -12.19 45.05 32.81
C ALA A 176 -11.30 45.57 33.97
N PRO A 177 -11.78 45.53 35.22
CA PRO A 177 -11.02 45.99 36.38
C PRO A 177 -9.65 45.32 36.47
N ARG A 178 -8.62 46.09 36.81
CA ARG A 178 -7.24 45.61 37.02
C ARG A 178 -6.77 46.09 38.41
N PRO A 179 -6.43 45.19 39.34
CA PRO A 179 -6.41 43.72 39.23
C PRO A 179 -7.82 43.09 39.17
N ALA A 180 -7.90 41.81 38.81
CA ALA A 180 -9.16 41.07 38.78
C ALA A 180 -9.81 40.98 40.19
N LEU A 181 -11.14 41.12 40.25
CA LEU A 181 -11.89 41.17 41.50
C LEU A 181 -11.83 39.85 42.29
N LEU A 182 -12.01 38.69 41.63
CA LEU A 182 -11.98 37.37 42.26
C LEU A 182 -10.61 36.68 42.09
N LYS A 183 -9.52 37.34 42.47
CA LYS A 183 -8.17 36.73 42.45
C LYS A 183 -8.09 35.44 43.29
N SER A 184 -8.91 35.33 44.34
CA SER A 184 -8.98 34.14 45.21
C SER A 184 -9.45 32.88 44.47
N ALA A 185 -10.02 33.02 43.26
CA ALA A 185 -10.42 31.89 42.42
C ALA A 185 -9.25 30.98 42.04
N GLU A 186 -8.00 31.48 42.08
CA GLU A 186 -6.80 30.65 41.89
C GLU A 186 -6.74 29.47 42.88
N ASN A 187 -7.27 29.66 44.08
CA ASN A 187 -7.30 28.65 45.15
C ASN A 187 -8.54 27.76 45.12
N PHE A 188 -9.44 27.93 44.15
CA PHE A 188 -10.60 27.09 44.05
C PHE A 188 -10.20 25.69 43.60
N THR A 189 -11.00 24.71 44.03
CA THR A 189 -10.80 23.30 43.68
C THR A 189 -11.94 22.83 42.79
N VAL A 190 -11.62 21.97 41.83
CA VAL A 190 -12.60 21.31 40.98
C VAL A 190 -12.44 19.80 41.12
N LEU A 191 -13.54 19.13 41.46
CA LEU A 191 -13.65 17.68 41.39
C LEU A 191 -14.20 17.30 40.02
N VAL A 192 -13.42 16.54 39.25
CA VAL A 192 -13.85 15.98 37.95
C VAL A 192 -14.20 14.52 38.11
N LYS A 193 -15.48 14.18 37.94
CA LYS A 193 -15.94 12.78 37.89
C LYS A 193 -16.05 12.38 36.43
N ASN A 194 -15.26 11.41 36.01
CA ASN A 194 -15.31 10.89 34.65
C ASN A 194 -15.60 9.38 34.68
N ASN A 195 -16.66 9.00 33.97
CA ASN A 195 -17.01 7.62 33.68
C ASN A 195 -16.75 7.36 32.20
N ILE A 196 -16.09 6.26 31.89
CA ILE A 196 -15.83 5.80 30.54
C ILE A 196 -16.44 4.42 30.33
N ASP A 197 -16.88 4.17 29.11
CA ASP A 197 -17.47 2.91 28.70
C ASP A 197 -16.93 2.48 27.33
N PHE A 198 -16.54 1.21 27.23
CA PHE A 198 -16.17 0.54 25.99
C PHE A 198 -17.26 -0.50 25.69
N PRO A 199 -18.31 -0.13 24.94
CA PRO A 199 -19.49 -0.97 24.78
C PRO A 199 -19.19 -2.28 24.03
N GLY A 200 -18.29 -2.27 23.05
CA GLY A 200 -17.86 -3.48 22.32
C GLY A 200 -17.07 -4.45 23.18
N HIS A 201 -16.45 -3.99 24.27
CA HIS A 201 -15.74 -4.81 25.25
C HIS A 201 -16.52 -5.04 26.55
N ASN A 202 -17.73 -4.48 26.67
CA ASN A 202 -18.56 -4.50 27.88
C ASN A 202 -17.76 -4.12 29.15
N TYR A 203 -16.95 -3.07 29.04
CA TYR A 203 -16.06 -2.62 30.11
C TYR A 203 -16.32 -1.15 30.46
N THR A 204 -16.78 -0.93 31.70
CA THR A 204 -17.03 0.40 32.25
C THR A 204 -16.03 0.69 33.37
N MET A 205 -15.45 1.89 33.36
CA MET A 205 -14.50 2.31 34.37
C MET A 205 -14.69 3.78 34.74
N ARG A 206 -14.20 4.17 35.92
CA ARG A 206 -14.26 5.55 36.41
C ARG A 206 -12.91 6.00 36.92
N ASN A 207 -12.66 7.31 36.88
CA ASN A 207 -11.41 7.88 37.35
C ASN A 207 -11.23 7.81 38.88
N ILE A 208 -12.33 7.76 39.64
CA ILE A 208 -12.31 7.63 41.10
C ILE A 208 -12.27 6.15 41.49
N LEU A 209 -11.08 5.67 41.85
CA LEU A 209 -10.87 4.30 42.33
C LEU A 209 -11.31 4.13 43.80
N PRO A 210 -11.69 2.91 44.23
CA PRO A 210 -11.92 2.60 45.64
C PRO A 210 -10.64 2.87 46.45
N GLY A 211 -10.76 3.62 47.54
CA GLY A 211 -9.62 3.95 48.43
C GLY A 211 -8.86 5.23 48.09
N VAL A 212 -9.30 6.02 47.10
CA VAL A 212 -8.71 7.36 46.85
C VAL A 212 -9.07 8.30 48.02
N ASN A 213 -8.06 9.00 48.54
CA ASN A 213 -8.25 9.99 49.59
C ASN A 213 -9.08 11.18 49.07
N ILE A 214 -10.20 11.48 49.73
CA ILE A 214 -11.10 12.59 49.38
C ILE A 214 -10.48 13.98 49.56
N THR A 215 -9.37 14.10 50.30
CA THR A 215 -8.64 15.36 50.50
C THR A 215 -7.40 15.50 49.63
N CYS A 216 -7.19 14.57 48.68
CA CYS A 216 -6.04 14.68 47.77
C CYS A 216 -6.12 15.95 46.91
N THR A 217 -4.97 16.40 46.43
CA THR A 217 -4.87 17.39 45.35
C THR A 217 -3.98 16.80 44.26
N PHE A 218 -4.37 16.99 43.00
CA PHE A 218 -3.61 16.52 41.86
C PHE A 218 -2.19 17.10 41.86
N HIS A 219 -1.21 16.24 41.65
CA HIS A 219 0.16 16.63 41.40
C HIS A 219 0.78 15.61 40.45
N LYS A 220 1.49 16.08 39.42
CA LYS A 220 2.01 15.25 38.32
C LYS A 220 2.82 14.04 38.76
N THR A 221 3.64 14.19 39.79
CA THR A 221 4.49 13.13 40.35
C THR A 221 3.95 12.52 41.64
N GLN A 222 3.52 13.33 42.61
CA GLN A 222 3.12 12.85 43.95
C GLN A 222 1.76 12.13 43.94
N ASN A 223 0.74 12.74 43.34
CA ASN A 223 -0.65 12.23 43.35
C ASN A 223 -1.29 12.33 41.95
N PRO A 224 -0.77 11.63 40.93
CA PRO A 224 -1.22 11.78 39.54
C PRO A 224 -2.63 11.24 39.28
N GLN A 225 -3.17 10.43 40.19
CA GLN A 225 -4.49 9.81 40.05
C GLN A 225 -5.59 10.59 40.79
N CYS A 226 -5.24 11.67 41.50
CA CYS A 226 -6.22 12.47 42.21
C CYS A 226 -7.10 13.25 41.23
N PRO A 227 -8.45 13.18 41.35
CA PRO A 227 -9.39 13.85 40.46
C PRO A 227 -9.79 15.26 40.95
N ILE A 228 -9.10 15.79 41.97
CA ILE A 228 -9.33 17.11 42.55
C ILE A 228 -8.18 18.02 42.10
N PHE A 229 -8.50 19.07 41.38
CA PHE A 229 -7.53 20.00 40.80
C PHE A 229 -7.72 21.38 41.43
N ARG A 230 -6.63 22.04 41.81
CA ARG A 230 -6.64 23.46 42.15
C ARG A 230 -6.43 24.27 40.87
N LEU A 231 -7.21 25.34 40.69
CA LEU A 231 -7.18 26.10 39.44
C LEU A 231 -5.80 26.72 39.17
N GLY A 232 -5.11 27.24 40.19
CA GLY A 232 -3.75 27.77 40.06
C GLY A 232 -2.75 26.72 39.55
N ASP A 233 -2.83 25.49 40.03
CA ASP A 233 -1.89 24.41 39.65
C ASP A 233 -2.04 24.03 38.16
N ILE A 234 -3.26 24.13 37.60
CA ILE A 234 -3.52 23.93 36.16
C ILE A 234 -2.76 24.97 35.31
N PHE A 235 -2.76 26.23 35.76
CA PHE A 235 -2.05 27.32 35.07
C PHE A 235 -0.52 27.17 35.24
N GLN A 236 -0.06 26.75 36.42
CA GLN A 236 1.36 26.50 36.67
C GLN A 236 1.91 25.38 35.77
N GLU A 237 1.16 24.29 35.56
CA GLU A 237 1.56 23.19 34.65
C GLU A 237 1.64 23.61 33.18
N THR A 238 0.87 24.63 32.77
CA THR A 238 0.91 25.19 31.40
C THR A 238 1.93 26.31 31.23
N GLY A 239 2.49 26.84 32.34
CA GLY A 239 3.40 27.99 32.34
C GLY A 239 2.71 29.33 32.10
N ASP A 240 1.39 29.40 32.24
CA ASP A 240 0.61 30.64 32.14
C ASP A 240 0.32 31.24 33.52
N ASN A 241 0.12 32.55 33.58
CA ASN A 241 -0.19 33.27 34.82
C ASN A 241 -1.71 33.42 34.98
N PHE A 242 -2.26 32.87 36.07
CA PHE A 242 -3.68 32.96 36.38
C PHE A 242 -4.17 34.42 36.48
N SER A 243 -3.37 35.30 37.09
CA SER A 243 -3.78 36.69 37.35
C SER A 243 -4.01 37.49 36.07
N ASP A 244 -3.24 37.22 35.02
CA ASP A 244 -3.36 37.93 33.74
C ASP A 244 -4.61 37.47 32.98
N VAL A 245 -4.86 36.16 32.96
CA VAL A 245 -6.05 35.56 32.34
C VAL A 245 -7.32 35.91 33.12
N ALA A 246 -7.25 36.04 34.45
CA ALA A 246 -8.37 36.40 35.30
C ALA A 246 -8.98 37.77 34.97
N ILE A 247 -8.22 38.69 34.37
CA ILE A 247 -8.70 40.05 34.04
C ILE A 247 -9.72 40.02 32.90
N GLN A 248 -9.39 39.35 31.79
CA GLN A 248 -10.21 39.34 30.55
C GLN A 248 -10.92 38.01 30.30
N GLY A 249 -10.57 36.97 31.05
CA GLY A 249 -11.03 35.59 30.83
C GLY A 249 -10.20 34.85 29.78
N GLY A 250 -10.43 33.55 29.67
CA GLY A 250 -9.71 32.67 28.74
C GLY A 250 -10.36 31.29 28.64
N ILE A 251 -9.77 30.41 27.84
CA ILE A 251 -10.29 29.06 27.63
C ILE A 251 -9.17 28.04 27.90
N MET A 252 -9.38 27.18 28.88
CA MET A 252 -8.46 26.13 29.27
C MET A 252 -9.02 24.75 28.93
N GLY A 253 -8.15 23.82 28.53
CA GLY A 253 -8.46 22.43 28.27
C GLY A 253 -7.89 21.54 29.37
N ILE A 254 -8.74 20.66 29.92
CA ILE A 254 -8.34 19.55 30.78
C ILE A 254 -8.48 18.29 29.96
N GLU A 255 -7.35 17.70 29.57
CA GLU A 255 -7.28 16.50 28.76
C GLU A 255 -7.17 15.27 29.66
N ILE A 256 -8.07 14.30 29.47
CA ILE A 256 -8.10 13.04 30.20
C ILE A 256 -7.87 11.91 29.20
N TYR A 257 -6.64 11.41 29.16
CA TYR A 257 -6.26 10.32 28.27
C TYR A 257 -6.38 8.95 28.95
N TRP A 258 -7.14 8.05 28.34
CA TRP A 258 -7.30 6.67 28.80
C TRP A 258 -6.61 5.69 27.84
N ASP A 259 -5.49 5.13 28.29
CA ASP A 259 -4.78 4.04 27.61
C ASP A 259 -5.08 2.74 28.36
N CYS A 260 -6.06 1.99 27.85
CA CYS A 260 -6.62 0.83 28.56
C CYS A 260 -6.26 -0.46 27.86
N ASN A 261 -5.35 -1.21 28.48
CA ASN A 261 -5.13 -2.61 28.16
C ASN A 261 -6.11 -3.46 28.98
N LEU A 262 -7.03 -4.15 28.31
CA LEU A 262 -8.06 -4.97 28.94
C LEU A 262 -7.68 -6.48 28.95
N ASP A 263 -6.48 -6.82 28.49
CA ASP A 263 -5.98 -8.19 28.52
C ASP A 263 -5.83 -8.70 29.97
N GLY A 264 -6.32 -9.91 30.25
CA GLY A 264 -6.36 -10.45 31.62
C GLY A 264 -5.00 -10.49 32.35
N TRP A 265 -3.90 -10.76 31.64
CA TRP A 265 -2.55 -10.81 32.23
C TRP A 265 -1.85 -9.46 32.33
N PHE A 266 -2.32 -8.44 31.60
CA PHE A 266 -1.69 -7.12 31.53
C PHE A 266 -2.73 -6.00 31.70
N HIS A 267 -3.74 -6.24 32.54
CA HIS A 267 -4.83 -5.31 32.74
C HIS A 267 -4.31 -4.00 33.35
N HIS A 268 -4.41 -2.92 32.57
CA HIS A 268 -3.98 -1.60 32.96
C HIS A 268 -4.87 -0.55 32.30
N CYS A 269 -5.66 0.16 33.10
CA CYS A 269 -6.57 1.20 32.61
C CYS A 269 -6.65 2.30 33.67
N ARG A 270 -5.89 3.39 33.45
CA ARG A 270 -5.85 4.55 34.34
C ARG A 270 -5.82 5.84 33.53
N PRO A 271 -6.48 6.92 34.01
CA PRO A 271 -6.44 8.20 33.35
C PRO A 271 -5.07 8.85 33.50
N LYS A 272 -4.67 9.59 32.47
CA LYS A 272 -3.55 10.52 32.48
C LYS A 272 -4.11 11.92 32.21
N TYR A 273 -3.79 12.86 33.10
CA TYR A 273 -4.27 14.23 33.00
C TYR A 273 -3.21 15.12 32.36
N SER A 274 -3.59 15.89 31.35
CA SER A 274 -2.80 16.98 30.76
C SER A 274 -3.63 18.26 30.72
N PHE A 275 -2.94 19.40 30.67
CA PHE A 275 -3.56 20.72 30.63
C PHE A 275 -3.02 21.51 29.46
N ARG A 276 -3.89 22.27 28.79
CA ARG A 276 -3.52 23.06 27.64
C ARG A 276 -4.37 24.32 27.56
N ARG A 277 -3.77 25.46 27.22
CA ARG A 277 -4.53 26.66 26.88
C ARG A 277 -5.12 26.54 25.48
N LEU A 278 -6.42 26.82 25.33
CA LEU A 278 -7.17 26.68 24.07
C LEU A 278 -7.33 28.01 23.33
N ASP A 279 -7.35 29.14 24.04
CA ASP A 279 -7.41 30.47 23.44
C ASP A 279 -6.02 30.94 22.97
N ASP A 280 -6.00 31.73 21.88
CA ASP A 280 -4.76 32.27 21.32
C ASP A 280 -4.21 33.40 22.20
N LYS A 281 -2.98 33.23 22.69
CA LYS A 281 -2.26 34.22 23.50
C LYS A 281 -1.86 35.47 22.71
N THR A 282 -1.77 35.36 21.38
CA THR A 282 -1.17 36.36 20.48
C THR A 282 -2.17 37.15 19.65
N THR A 283 -3.48 36.87 19.76
CA THR A 283 -4.49 37.62 19.02
C THR A 283 -4.40 39.11 19.34
N ASN A 284 -4.32 39.93 18.29
CA ASN A 284 -4.37 41.39 18.37
C ASN A 284 -5.48 41.84 19.33
N GLU A 285 -5.11 42.64 20.34
CA GLU A 285 -5.99 43.19 21.40
C GLU A 285 -7.25 43.91 20.85
N SER A 286 -7.29 44.21 19.55
CA SER A 286 -8.33 44.96 18.87
C SER A 286 -9.55 44.16 18.43
N LEU A 287 -9.49 42.82 18.35
CA LEU A 287 -10.62 42.03 17.81
C LEU A 287 -11.56 41.55 18.93
N TYR A 288 -11.15 40.67 19.84
CA TYR A 288 -11.91 40.34 21.08
C TYR A 288 -10.97 39.66 22.10
N PRO A 289 -10.33 40.38 23.03
CA PRO A 289 -9.43 39.75 23.99
C PRO A 289 -10.22 39.07 25.12
N GLY A 290 -9.99 37.76 25.28
CA GLY A 290 -10.51 36.95 26.38
C GLY A 290 -11.96 36.48 26.24
N TYR A 291 -12.40 35.63 27.18
CA TYR A 291 -13.74 35.04 27.20
C TYR A 291 -14.66 35.79 28.17
N ASN A 292 -15.71 36.42 27.64
CA ASN A 292 -16.68 37.18 28.42
C ASN A 292 -18.11 37.05 27.87
N PHE A 293 -19.10 37.20 28.75
CA PHE A 293 -20.51 37.25 28.37
C PHE A 293 -21.30 38.15 29.32
N ARG A 294 -22.55 38.46 28.96
CA ARG A 294 -23.45 39.28 29.78
C ARG A 294 -24.68 38.49 30.17
N PHE A 295 -25.12 38.65 31.41
CA PHE A 295 -26.41 38.15 31.87
C PHE A 295 -27.09 39.22 32.73
N ALA A 296 -28.40 39.10 32.94
CA ALA A 296 -29.16 40.06 33.72
C ALA A 296 -29.98 39.34 34.80
N LYS A 297 -30.01 39.93 36.00
CA LYS A 297 -30.90 39.53 37.10
C LYS A 297 -32.09 40.49 37.11
N TYR A 298 -33.27 40.01 36.73
CA TYR A 298 -34.50 40.82 36.67
C TYR A 298 -35.18 40.84 38.04
N TYR A 299 -35.68 42.02 38.45
CA TYR A 299 -36.41 42.22 39.71
C TYR A 299 -37.44 43.34 39.57
N LYS A 300 -38.36 43.45 40.53
CA LYS A 300 -39.33 44.54 40.59
C LYS A 300 -39.10 45.38 41.84
N GLU A 301 -39.07 46.69 41.66
CA GLU A 301 -38.94 47.65 42.76
C GLU A 301 -39.99 48.74 42.56
N ASN A 302 -40.86 48.97 43.54
CA ASN A 302 -41.98 49.92 43.44
C ASN A 302 -42.87 49.70 42.19
N ASN A 303 -43.20 48.46 41.86
CA ASN A 303 -43.93 48.05 40.64
C ASN A 303 -43.26 48.38 39.29
N ILE A 304 -42.03 48.90 39.30
CA ILE A 304 -41.24 49.13 38.09
C ILE A 304 -40.35 47.92 37.86
N GLU A 305 -40.37 47.39 36.63
CA GLU A 305 -39.45 46.33 36.23
C GLU A 305 -38.04 46.89 36.08
N LYS A 306 -37.12 46.32 36.84
CA LYS A 306 -35.70 46.66 36.81
C LYS A 306 -34.86 45.41 36.55
N ARG A 307 -33.61 45.63 36.14
CA ARG A 307 -32.62 44.57 36.07
C ARG A 307 -31.26 45.06 36.52
N THR A 308 -30.48 44.13 37.04
CA THR A 308 -29.05 44.31 37.23
C THR A 308 -28.33 43.58 36.12
N LEU A 309 -27.66 44.32 35.25
CA LEU A 309 -26.84 43.76 34.18
C LEU A 309 -25.45 43.44 34.74
N ILE A 310 -24.98 42.23 34.47
CA ILE A 310 -23.67 41.77 34.90
C ILE A 310 -22.91 41.31 33.66
N LYS A 311 -21.78 41.96 33.39
CA LYS A 311 -20.79 41.52 32.41
C LYS A 311 -19.72 40.72 33.13
N VAL A 312 -19.58 39.46 32.75
CA VAL A 312 -18.71 38.50 33.41
C VAL A 312 -17.51 38.23 32.53
N PHE A 313 -16.33 38.23 33.14
CA PHE A 313 -15.10 37.70 32.58
C PHE A 313 -14.68 36.50 33.42
N GLY A 314 -14.22 35.46 32.75
CA GLY A 314 -13.84 34.26 33.47
C GLY A 314 -13.21 33.22 32.58
N ILE A 315 -12.87 32.10 33.20
CA ILE A 315 -12.17 31.02 32.55
C ILE A 315 -13.18 29.91 32.30
N ARG A 316 -13.29 29.52 31.05
CA ARG A 316 -14.02 28.32 30.65
C ARG A 316 -13.05 27.15 30.58
N PHE A 317 -13.38 26.06 31.26
CA PHE A 317 -12.61 24.82 31.24
C PHE A 317 -13.37 23.78 30.43
N ASP A 318 -12.80 23.36 29.30
CA ASP A 318 -13.32 22.28 28.46
C ASP A 318 -12.64 20.97 28.84
N ILE A 319 -13.42 19.93 29.15
CA ILE A 319 -12.91 18.61 29.53
C ILE A 319 -12.92 17.72 28.30
N LEU A 320 -11.73 17.40 27.82
CA LEU A 320 -11.49 16.60 26.62
C LEU A 320 -11.11 15.19 27.04
N VAL A 321 -12.04 14.24 26.90
CA VAL A 321 -11.80 12.83 27.24
C VAL A 321 -11.59 12.05 25.96
N PHE A 322 -10.46 11.35 25.86
CA PHE A 322 -10.14 10.52 24.71
C PHE A 322 -9.30 9.33 25.15
N GLY A 323 -9.33 8.27 24.37
CA GLY A 323 -8.65 7.04 24.72
C GLY A 323 -9.13 5.87 23.90
N THR A 324 -8.39 4.77 24.01
CA THR A 324 -8.69 3.53 23.30
C THR A 324 -8.54 2.36 24.25
N ALA A 325 -9.50 1.44 24.21
CA ALA A 325 -9.35 0.12 24.80
C ALA A 325 -8.76 -0.83 23.78
N THR A 326 -7.97 -1.77 24.29
CA THR A 326 -7.37 -2.82 23.50
C THR A 326 -7.62 -4.18 24.14
N VAL A 327 -8.16 -5.12 23.36
CA VAL A 327 -8.35 -6.53 23.76
C VAL A 327 -7.73 -7.44 22.70
N VAL A 328 -7.00 -8.47 23.13
CA VAL A 328 -6.51 -9.55 22.25
C VAL A 328 -7.66 -10.14 21.42
N ILE A 329 -7.53 -10.09 20.11
CA ILE A 329 -8.29 -10.99 19.23
C ILE A 329 -7.48 -12.28 19.08
N ASP A 330 -8.15 -13.42 19.02
CA ASP A 330 -7.59 -14.66 18.45
C ASP A 330 -7.14 -14.37 17.01
N PHE A 331 -5.92 -13.87 16.88
CA PHE A 331 -5.26 -13.79 15.60
C PHE A 331 -4.95 -15.23 15.21
N LEU A 332 -5.90 -15.84 14.50
CA LEU A 332 -5.52 -16.70 13.40
C LEU A 332 -4.69 -15.82 12.48
N ILE A 333 -3.38 -15.77 12.74
CA ILE A 333 -2.40 -15.40 11.74
C ILE A 333 -2.58 -16.49 10.67
N LYS A 334 -3.60 -16.34 9.81
CA LYS A 334 -3.58 -16.93 8.48
C LYS A 334 -2.34 -16.32 7.89
N PRO A 335 -1.26 -17.09 7.74
CA PRO A 335 -0.01 -16.49 7.40
C PRO A 335 -0.15 -15.97 5.96
N TYR A 336 -0.30 -14.66 5.82
CA TYR A 336 -0.02 -13.93 4.57
C TYR A 336 1.44 -14.11 4.11
N PHE A 337 2.22 -14.95 4.81
CA PHE A 337 3.56 -15.41 4.49
C PHE A 337 3.65 -16.25 3.20
N SER A 338 2.55 -16.79 2.65
CA SER A 338 2.62 -17.56 1.41
C SER A 338 2.70 -16.69 0.14
N LYS A 339 2.04 -15.52 0.14
CA LYS A 339 1.91 -14.68 -1.08
C LYS A 339 3.02 -13.63 -1.23
N CYS A 340 3.49 -13.02 -0.15
CA CYS A 340 4.48 -11.93 -0.23
C CYS A 340 5.92 -12.43 -0.43
N CYS A 341 6.28 -13.57 0.16
CA CYS A 341 7.64 -14.12 0.04
C CYS A 341 7.98 -14.70 -1.35
N ARG A 342 6.99 -14.96 -2.23
CA ARG A 342 7.25 -15.36 -3.62
C ARG A 342 7.69 -14.21 -4.51
N SER A 343 7.35 -12.96 -4.18
CA SER A 343 7.58 -11.82 -5.09
C SER A 343 8.88 -11.05 -4.84
N CYS A 344 9.39 -11.00 -3.60
CA CYS A 344 10.49 -10.07 -3.26
C CYS A 344 11.86 -10.72 -3.05
N ILE A 345 11.95 -12.03 -2.75
CA ILE A 345 13.22 -12.63 -2.30
C ILE A 345 14.04 -13.26 -3.44
N TYR A 346 13.43 -13.55 -4.59
CA TYR A 346 14.14 -14.15 -5.73
C TYR A 346 14.63 -13.16 -6.80
N SER A 347 14.38 -11.85 -6.63
CA SER A 347 14.80 -10.83 -7.62
C SER A 347 16.12 -10.13 -7.28
N PHE A 348 16.60 -10.26 -6.03
CA PHE A 348 17.71 -9.44 -5.50
C PHE A 348 19.04 -10.17 -5.30
N CYS A 349 19.31 -11.23 -6.05
CA CYS A 349 20.66 -11.78 -6.15
C CYS A 349 21.20 -11.54 -7.56
N LYS A 350 21.51 -10.27 -7.86
CA LYS A 350 22.29 -9.85 -9.04
C LYS A 350 23.80 -9.98 -8.81
N TRP A 351 24.20 -10.54 -7.66
CA TRP A 351 25.57 -10.46 -7.11
C TRP A 351 26.31 -11.79 -7.03
N CYS A 352 25.81 -12.83 -7.70
CA CYS A 352 26.58 -14.06 -7.86
C CYS A 352 27.05 -14.13 -9.31
N GLU A 353 28.26 -13.61 -9.55
CA GLU A 353 29.04 -13.90 -10.75
C GLU A 353 29.05 -15.40 -11.02
N CYS A 354 29.04 -15.76 -12.30
CA CYS A 354 28.79 -17.09 -12.83
C CYS A 354 29.78 -18.15 -12.33
N CYS A 355 29.49 -18.76 -11.18
CA CYS A 355 29.97 -20.10 -10.87
C CYS A 355 29.31 -21.08 -11.85
N ALA A 356 30.07 -21.97 -12.48
CA ALA A 356 29.56 -23.00 -13.42
C ALA A 356 28.37 -23.82 -12.86
N ALA A 357 28.26 -23.94 -11.54
CA ALA A 357 27.13 -24.56 -10.84
C ALA A 357 25.78 -23.85 -11.09
N ASN A 358 25.75 -22.52 -11.24
CA ASN A 358 24.52 -21.76 -11.50
C ASN A 358 24.00 -21.99 -12.92
N GLU A 359 24.89 -22.15 -13.90
CA GLU A 359 24.53 -22.54 -15.26
C GLU A 359 23.92 -23.95 -15.30
N TYR A 360 24.48 -24.88 -14.50
CA TYR A 360 23.89 -26.22 -14.33
C TYR A 360 22.46 -26.15 -13.78
N TYR A 361 22.21 -25.34 -12.73
CA TYR A 361 20.85 -25.18 -12.20
C TYR A 361 19.90 -24.55 -13.22
N TYR A 362 20.38 -23.59 -14.01
CA TYR A 362 19.59 -22.97 -15.08
C TYR A 362 19.17 -24.01 -16.13
N ARG A 363 20.10 -24.84 -16.61
CA ARG A 363 19.82 -25.93 -17.57
C ARG A 363 18.85 -26.98 -17.03
N LYS A 364 18.83 -27.23 -15.71
CA LYS A 364 17.86 -28.16 -15.08
C LYS A 364 16.51 -27.52 -14.79
N LYS A 365 16.44 -26.20 -14.67
CA LYS A 365 15.21 -25.46 -14.32
C LYS A 365 14.43 -25.00 -15.56
N CYS A 366 15.14 -24.64 -16.63
CA CYS A 366 14.57 -24.01 -17.81
C CYS A 366 14.73 -24.94 -19.02
N GLU A 367 13.61 -25.19 -19.70
CA GLU A 367 13.57 -25.84 -21.00
C GLU A 367 13.23 -24.77 -22.04
N HIS A 368 14.09 -24.60 -23.04
CA HIS A 368 13.87 -23.61 -24.09
C HIS A 368 13.08 -24.26 -25.22
N ILE A 369 11.85 -23.77 -25.43
CA ILE A 369 10.95 -24.26 -26.47
C ILE A 369 10.76 -23.15 -27.49
N VAL A 370 10.86 -23.49 -28.78
CA VAL A 370 10.59 -22.58 -29.89
C VAL A 370 9.15 -22.82 -30.37
N GLU A 371 8.42 -21.75 -30.64
CA GLU A 371 7.05 -21.84 -31.14
C GLU A 371 7.01 -22.49 -32.55
N PRO A 372 6.16 -23.50 -32.79
CA PRO A 372 6.05 -24.16 -34.09
C PRO A 372 5.36 -23.26 -35.12
N LYS A 373 6.14 -22.53 -35.91
CA LYS A 373 5.64 -21.67 -37.01
C LYS A 373 5.79 -22.33 -38.37
N PRO A 374 4.92 -22.02 -39.35
CA PRO A 374 5.08 -22.47 -40.74
C PRO A 374 6.41 -22.05 -41.38
N THR A 375 7.00 -20.94 -40.93
CA THR A 375 8.31 -20.42 -41.37
C THR A 375 9.49 -21.15 -40.73
N LEU A 376 9.31 -21.85 -39.61
CA LEU A 376 10.38 -22.48 -38.85
C LEU A 376 10.98 -23.66 -39.62
N LYS A 377 12.29 -23.63 -39.83
CA LYS A 377 13.07 -24.67 -40.50
C LYS A 377 14.39 -24.90 -39.79
N TYR A 378 14.78 -26.17 -39.65
CA TYR A 378 16.12 -26.53 -39.19
C TYR A 378 16.94 -27.13 -40.32
N VAL A 379 18.18 -26.65 -40.46
CA VAL A 379 19.14 -27.17 -41.44
C VAL A 379 20.44 -27.57 -40.74
N SER A 380 21.05 -28.65 -41.22
CA SER A 380 22.32 -29.14 -40.72
C SER A 380 23.28 -29.35 -41.88
N PHE A 381 24.49 -28.82 -41.73
CA PHE A 381 25.60 -29.03 -42.64
C PHE A 381 26.62 -29.97 -42.00
N VAL A 382 27.26 -30.84 -42.79
CA VAL A 382 28.27 -31.79 -42.26
C VAL A 382 29.57 -31.12 -41.85
N ASP A 383 29.85 -29.93 -42.39
CA ASP A 383 31.03 -29.11 -42.10
C ASP A 383 30.82 -28.15 -40.92
N GLU A 384 29.65 -28.15 -40.27
CA GLU A 384 29.33 -27.33 -39.10
C GLU A 384 28.93 -28.21 -37.90
N SER A 385 29.39 -27.83 -36.69
CA SER A 385 29.08 -28.54 -35.44
C SER A 385 27.70 -28.21 -34.85
N HIS A 386 27.09 -27.10 -35.27
CA HIS A 386 25.79 -26.60 -34.81
C HIS A 386 24.70 -26.84 -35.85
N ILE A 387 23.45 -26.70 -35.41
CA ILE A 387 22.27 -26.66 -36.28
C ILE A 387 21.95 -25.20 -36.56
N ARG A 388 21.45 -24.88 -37.75
CA ARG A 388 20.93 -23.54 -38.03
C ARG A 388 19.41 -23.54 -38.00
N MET A 389 18.85 -22.63 -37.21
CA MET A 389 17.43 -22.34 -37.16
C MET A 389 17.12 -21.18 -38.10
N VAL A 390 16.23 -21.41 -39.05
CA VAL A 390 15.75 -20.41 -40.00
C VAL A 390 14.28 -20.18 -39.71
N ASP A 391 13.94 -19.04 -39.12
CA ASP A 391 12.55 -18.60 -38.88
C ASP A 391 12.28 -17.31 -39.66
N GLN A 392 12.35 -17.40 -40.99
CA GLN A 392 12.06 -16.28 -41.90
C GLN A 392 11.52 -16.79 -43.23
N GLU A 393 10.72 -15.97 -43.91
CA GLU A 393 10.25 -16.27 -45.26
C GLU A 393 11.41 -16.23 -46.27
N LEU A 394 11.47 -17.22 -47.15
CA LEU A 394 12.59 -17.36 -48.09
C LEU A 394 12.56 -16.32 -49.21
N LEU A 395 11.40 -15.73 -49.55
CA LEU A 395 11.25 -14.67 -50.58
C LEU A 395 12.02 -14.96 -51.89
N GLY A 396 12.03 -16.22 -52.32
CA GLY A 396 12.74 -16.68 -53.54
C GLY A 396 14.24 -16.93 -53.38
N LYS A 397 14.84 -16.72 -52.20
CA LYS A 397 16.24 -17.05 -51.90
C LYS A 397 16.40 -18.54 -51.58
N SER A 398 17.41 -19.16 -52.16
CA SER A 398 17.82 -20.54 -51.88
C SER A 398 18.08 -20.77 -50.39
N LEU A 399 17.45 -21.80 -49.80
CA LEU A 399 17.65 -22.16 -48.39
C LEU A 399 19.13 -22.42 -48.05
N GLN A 400 19.93 -22.89 -49.02
CA GLN A 400 21.36 -23.07 -48.89
C GLN A 400 22.10 -21.79 -48.49
N ASN A 401 21.65 -20.62 -48.95
CA ASN A 401 22.35 -19.35 -48.76
C ASN A 401 21.78 -18.52 -47.60
N VAL A 402 20.69 -18.97 -46.99
CA VAL A 402 20.03 -18.25 -45.90
C VAL A 402 20.84 -18.38 -44.61
N GLU A 403 21.02 -17.24 -43.93
CA GLU A 403 21.58 -17.20 -42.59
C GLU A 403 20.49 -17.49 -41.57
N GLY A 404 20.86 -18.18 -40.50
CA GLY A 404 19.97 -18.59 -39.42
C GLY A 404 20.71 -18.60 -38.10
N GLU A 405 19.96 -18.61 -37.01
CA GLU A 405 20.51 -18.64 -35.65
C GLU A 405 21.21 -19.97 -35.39
N LYS A 406 22.35 -19.93 -34.71
CA LYS A 406 23.14 -21.11 -34.39
C LYS A 406 22.61 -21.78 -33.13
N VAL A 407 21.97 -22.93 -33.31
CA VAL A 407 21.45 -23.76 -32.22
C VAL A 407 22.43 -24.89 -31.92
N PRO A 408 22.89 -25.06 -30.67
CA PRO A 408 23.74 -26.19 -30.30
C PRO A 408 22.98 -27.51 -30.51
N ARG A 409 23.65 -28.54 -31.03
CA ARG A 409 23.03 -29.86 -31.18
C ARG A 409 22.72 -30.44 -29.79
N PRO A 410 21.52 -30.99 -29.56
CA PRO A 410 21.22 -31.67 -28.30
C PRO A 410 22.22 -32.79 -28.02
N SER A 411 22.63 -32.91 -26.76
CA SER A 411 23.42 -34.06 -26.29
C SER A 411 22.58 -35.33 -26.44
N VAL A 412 23.00 -36.27 -27.28
CA VAL A 412 22.32 -37.57 -27.43
C VAL A 412 22.59 -38.39 -26.18
N ASP A 413 21.52 -38.83 -25.50
CA ASP A 413 21.63 -39.70 -24.33
C ASP A 413 21.88 -41.14 -24.77
N LEU A 414 23.16 -41.51 -24.89
CA LEU A 414 23.63 -42.85 -25.29
C LEU A 414 23.27 -43.96 -24.29
N SER A 415 22.73 -43.61 -23.10
CA SER A 415 22.37 -44.57 -22.05
C SER A 415 21.11 -45.41 -22.33
N ARG A 416 20.43 -45.17 -23.47
CA ARG A 416 19.17 -45.86 -23.84
C ARG A 416 19.30 -46.96 -24.91
N LEU A 417 20.50 -47.29 -25.38
CA LEU A 417 20.70 -48.38 -26.35
C LEU A 417 20.73 -49.75 -25.64
N PRO A 418 20.01 -50.78 -26.12
CA PRO A 418 20.05 -52.11 -25.52
C PRO A 418 21.43 -52.77 -25.70
N PRO A 419 21.92 -53.60 -24.74
CA PRO A 419 23.32 -54.04 -24.69
C PRO A 419 23.75 -55.11 -25.71
N SER A 420 22.86 -55.55 -26.62
CA SER A 420 23.02 -56.83 -27.33
C SER A 420 23.53 -56.75 -28.78
N LEU A 421 24.29 -55.72 -29.15
CA LEU A 421 25.07 -55.69 -30.40
C LEU A 421 26.55 -55.46 -30.07
N HIS A 422 27.13 -56.38 -29.31
CA HIS A 422 28.59 -56.54 -29.22
C HIS A 422 28.99 -57.77 -30.04
N ASP A 423 29.37 -57.57 -31.30
CA ASP A 423 30.32 -58.48 -31.95
C ASP A 423 31.75 -58.09 -31.51
N PRO A 424 32.73 -59.02 -31.58
CA PRO A 424 34.00 -58.89 -30.87
C PRO A 424 34.80 -57.67 -31.30
N SER A 425 35.39 -57.00 -30.30
CA SER A 425 36.22 -55.80 -30.39
C SER A 425 37.19 -55.81 -31.60
N PRO A 426 37.29 -54.70 -32.36
CA PRO A 426 38.44 -54.47 -33.22
C PRO A 426 39.70 -54.24 -32.37
N ILE A 427 40.83 -54.64 -32.93
CA ILE A 427 42.19 -54.49 -32.39
C ILE A 427 42.47 -53.01 -32.04
N PRO A 428 43.20 -52.67 -30.95
CA PRO A 428 43.35 -51.29 -30.48
C PRO A 428 44.17 -50.47 -31.48
N GLY A 429 43.56 -49.47 -32.13
CA GLY A 429 44.27 -48.60 -33.07
C GLY A 429 43.44 -47.71 -33.99
N GLN A 430 42.11 -47.83 -34.05
CA GLN A 430 41.26 -46.93 -34.86
C GLN A 430 40.21 -46.25 -33.99
N ALA A 431 40.36 -44.94 -33.81
CA ALA A 431 39.29 -44.09 -33.34
C ALA A 431 38.31 -43.84 -34.51
N GLU A 432 37.17 -44.53 -34.51
CA GLU A 432 36.01 -44.15 -35.34
C GLU A 432 35.23 -43.04 -34.64
N GLU A 433 35.89 -41.90 -34.43
CA GLU A 433 35.19 -40.63 -34.32
C GLU A 433 34.67 -40.29 -35.73
N ILE A 434 33.46 -39.73 -35.89
CA ILE A 434 33.03 -39.18 -37.18
C ILE A 434 33.96 -37.99 -37.46
N GLN A 435 35.11 -38.27 -38.07
CA GLN A 435 36.02 -37.26 -38.57
C GLN A 435 35.23 -36.40 -39.55
N LEU A 436 35.38 -35.07 -39.43
CA LEU A 436 35.00 -34.14 -40.49
C LEU A 436 35.59 -34.69 -41.78
N LEU A 437 34.73 -35.14 -42.70
CA LEU A 437 35.16 -35.72 -43.96
C LEU A 437 36.13 -34.75 -44.64
N SER A 438 37.38 -35.20 -44.77
CA SER A 438 38.55 -34.46 -45.24
C SER A 438 38.35 -33.82 -46.60
N ASP A 439 39.08 -32.72 -46.82
CA ASP A 439 39.09 -31.86 -48.01
C ASP A 439 39.72 -32.57 -49.22
N GLU A 440 39.06 -33.57 -49.79
CA GLU A 440 39.33 -34.01 -51.17
C GLU A 440 38.37 -33.31 -52.14
N VAL A 441 38.96 -32.65 -53.14
CA VAL A 441 38.25 -31.82 -54.14
C VAL A 441 37.40 -32.72 -55.03
N ALA A 442 36.11 -32.82 -54.72
CA ALA A 442 35.13 -33.43 -55.61
C ALA A 442 35.00 -32.60 -56.89
N THR A 443 35.23 -33.21 -58.06
CA THR A 443 35.02 -32.61 -59.38
C THR A 443 33.54 -32.32 -59.59
N ARG A 444 33.18 -31.05 -59.81
CA ARG A 444 31.80 -30.64 -60.15
C ARG A 444 31.36 -31.38 -61.42
N SER A 445 30.29 -32.17 -61.33
CA SER A 445 29.62 -32.66 -62.54
C SER A 445 28.95 -31.49 -63.26
N SER A 446 28.99 -31.47 -64.60
CA SER A 446 28.37 -30.41 -65.44
C SER A 446 26.85 -30.26 -65.26
N ASN A 447 26.20 -31.15 -64.48
CA ASN A 447 24.74 -31.22 -64.33
C ASN A 447 24.25 -30.84 -62.92
N SER A 448 25.12 -30.36 -62.02
CA SER A 448 24.74 -30.00 -60.65
C SER A 448 24.29 -28.54 -60.55
N PRO A 449 23.23 -28.21 -59.76
CA PRO A 449 22.81 -26.83 -59.53
C PRO A 449 23.90 -25.95 -58.90
N ASP A 450 23.89 -24.64 -59.16
CA ASP A 450 24.94 -23.70 -58.70
C ASP A 450 25.13 -23.64 -57.18
N TRP A 451 24.05 -23.85 -56.42
CA TRP A 451 24.07 -23.89 -54.95
C TRP A 451 24.61 -25.21 -54.38
N CYS A 452 24.86 -26.23 -55.22
CA CYS A 452 25.38 -27.53 -54.79
C CYS A 452 26.89 -27.49 -54.56
N GLN A 453 27.32 -28.09 -53.44
CA GLN A 453 28.74 -28.19 -53.05
C GLN A 453 29.22 -29.65 -52.93
N CYS A 454 28.32 -30.63 -53.06
CA CYS A 454 28.65 -32.06 -52.93
C CYS A 454 28.66 -32.83 -54.25
N GLY A 455 28.20 -32.22 -55.36
CA GLY A 455 28.12 -32.86 -56.69
C GLY A 455 26.93 -33.81 -56.91
N HIS A 456 26.15 -34.14 -55.87
CA HIS A 456 25.05 -35.12 -55.95
C HIS A 456 23.63 -34.52 -55.83
N CYS A 457 23.47 -33.19 -55.82
CA CYS A 457 22.15 -32.57 -55.75
C CYS A 457 21.49 -32.49 -57.14
N LEU A 458 20.16 -32.56 -57.15
CA LEU A 458 19.31 -32.38 -58.33
C LEU A 458 18.32 -31.23 -58.10
N PRO A 459 17.85 -30.56 -59.18
CA PRO A 459 16.84 -29.52 -59.07
C PRO A 459 15.52 -30.07 -58.53
N SER A 460 14.76 -29.23 -57.82
CA SER A 460 13.44 -29.60 -57.28
C SER A 460 12.38 -29.63 -58.38
N GLN A 461 11.42 -30.54 -58.24
CA GLN A 461 10.24 -30.67 -59.10
C GLN A 461 9.04 -29.84 -58.61
N LEU A 462 9.20 -29.08 -57.52
CA LEU A 462 8.12 -28.24 -56.97
C LEU A 462 7.88 -26.97 -57.82
N PRO A 463 6.67 -26.36 -57.71
CA PRO A 463 6.38 -25.05 -58.28
C PRO A 463 7.38 -23.98 -57.85
N GLU A 464 7.58 -22.95 -58.68
CA GLU A 464 8.58 -21.90 -58.44
C GLU A 464 8.45 -21.22 -57.07
N SER A 465 7.21 -21.06 -56.57
CA SER A 465 6.95 -20.46 -55.26
C SER A 465 7.53 -21.23 -54.07
N HIS A 466 7.73 -22.54 -54.20
CA HIS A 466 8.20 -23.42 -53.12
C HIS A 466 9.55 -24.11 -53.42
N ARG A 467 10.09 -23.92 -54.64
CA ARG A 467 11.36 -24.51 -55.08
C ARG A 467 12.52 -24.17 -54.16
N CYS A 468 12.61 -22.91 -53.73
CA CYS A 468 13.69 -22.39 -52.90
C CYS A 468 13.86 -23.13 -51.55
N LEU A 469 12.80 -23.76 -51.03
CA LEU A 469 12.83 -24.56 -49.80
C LEU A 469 13.61 -25.88 -49.97
N GLU A 470 13.60 -26.46 -51.18
CA GLU A 470 14.33 -27.71 -51.47
C GLU A 470 15.76 -27.46 -51.97
N GLU A 471 16.14 -26.20 -52.21
CA GLU A 471 17.49 -25.81 -52.62
C GLU A 471 18.45 -25.82 -51.43
N LEU A 472 18.81 -27.03 -50.98
CA LEU A 472 19.69 -27.26 -49.85
C LEU A 472 20.71 -28.37 -50.18
N CYS A 473 21.98 -28.10 -49.93
CA CYS A 473 23.09 -29.05 -50.03
C CYS A 473 23.45 -29.59 -48.63
N CYS A 474 24.09 -30.76 -48.56
CA CYS A 474 24.48 -31.36 -47.28
C CYS A 474 25.66 -30.66 -46.59
N ARG A 475 26.33 -29.73 -47.29
CA ARG A 475 27.53 -29.00 -46.83
C ARG A 475 27.55 -27.58 -47.39
N LYS A 476 28.27 -26.68 -46.71
CA LYS A 476 28.48 -25.29 -47.14
C LYS A 476 29.72 -25.13 -48.03
N LYS A 477 30.79 -25.87 -47.75
CA LYS A 477 32.02 -25.90 -48.56
C LYS A 477 32.06 -27.13 -49.46
N ALA A 478 32.80 -27.05 -50.57
CA ALA A 478 32.98 -28.18 -51.48
C ALA A 478 33.59 -29.41 -50.77
N GLY A 479 33.18 -30.62 -51.17
CA GLY A 479 33.74 -31.87 -50.65
C GLY A 479 32.78 -33.06 -50.74
N PRO A 480 33.12 -34.21 -50.12
CA PRO A 480 32.35 -35.46 -50.23
C PRO A 480 30.88 -35.34 -49.76
N CYS A 481 29.99 -36.08 -50.40
CA CYS A 481 28.57 -36.04 -50.06
C CYS A 481 28.25 -36.90 -48.84
N ILE A 482 27.33 -36.48 -47.98
CA ILE A 482 26.88 -37.30 -46.83
C ILE A 482 26.29 -38.65 -47.27
N THR A 483 25.74 -38.72 -48.48
CA THR A 483 25.12 -39.95 -49.01
C THR A 483 26.13 -41.03 -49.38
N THR A 484 27.42 -40.70 -49.48
CA THR A 484 28.49 -41.70 -49.69
C THR A 484 29.00 -42.28 -48.38
N SER A 485 28.53 -41.79 -47.23
CA SER A 485 28.93 -42.30 -45.91
C SER A 485 28.25 -43.63 -45.60
N GLU A 486 28.97 -44.54 -44.97
CA GLU A 486 28.45 -45.84 -44.55
C GLU A 486 27.28 -45.73 -43.55
N PRO A 487 27.30 -44.81 -42.56
CA PRO A 487 26.15 -44.60 -41.68
C PRO A 487 24.88 -44.20 -42.44
N PHE A 488 24.97 -43.44 -43.53
CA PHE A 488 23.80 -43.10 -44.34
C PHE A 488 23.20 -44.35 -45.00
N ARG A 489 24.05 -45.27 -45.50
CA ARG A 489 23.61 -46.54 -46.07
C ARG A 489 22.89 -47.40 -45.04
N GLN A 490 23.47 -47.54 -43.85
CA GLN A 490 22.94 -48.42 -42.81
C GLN A 490 21.71 -47.86 -42.10
N LEU A 491 21.69 -46.55 -41.79
CA LEU A 491 20.61 -45.95 -41.00
C LEU A 491 19.43 -45.45 -41.85
N VAL A 492 19.68 -45.05 -43.10
CA VAL A 492 18.68 -44.35 -43.93
C VAL A 492 18.21 -45.19 -45.12
N LEU A 493 19.06 -46.02 -45.71
CA LEU A 493 18.72 -46.82 -46.90
C LEU A 493 18.50 -48.31 -46.61
N SER A 494 18.84 -48.81 -45.42
CA SER A 494 18.67 -50.23 -45.07
C SER A 494 17.19 -50.59 -44.98
N ARG A 495 16.69 -51.31 -45.98
CA ARG A 495 15.30 -51.79 -46.00
C ARG A 495 14.97 -52.62 -44.75
N GLN A 496 15.85 -53.52 -44.34
CA GLN A 496 15.67 -54.35 -43.15
C GLN A 496 15.49 -53.53 -41.86
N LEU A 497 16.30 -52.47 -41.70
CA LEU A 497 16.19 -51.59 -40.53
C LEU A 497 14.87 -50.80 -40.55
N LEU A 498 14.49 -50.26 -41.71
CA LEU A 498 13.28 -49.46 -41.85
C LEU A 498 12.01 -50.32 -41.63
N GLU A 499 11.98 -51.54 -42.17
CA GLU A 499 10.91 -52.51 -41.92
C GLU A 499 10.82 -52.87 -40.44
N PHE A 500 11.96 -53.10 -39.78
CA PHE A 500 12.01 -53.32 -38.32
C PHE A 500 11.45 -52.12 -37.54
N LEU A 501 11.83 -50.89 -37.90
CA LEU A 501 11.34 -49.68 -37.22
C LEU A 501 9.83 -49.48 -37.43
N LEU A 502 9.32 -49.77 -38.62
CA LEU A 502 7.88 -49.72 -38.91
C LEU A 502 7.11 -50.76 -38.10
N LEU A 503 7.59 -52.01 -38.05
CA LEU A 503 6.98 -53.07 -37.25
C LEU A 503 7.11 -52.82 -35.73
N TYR A 504 8.17 -52.14 -35.28
CA TYR A 504 8.29 -51.72 -33.90
C TYR A 504 7.22 -50.69 -33.52
N GLN A 505 6.88 -49.78 -34.44
CA GLN A 505 5.82 -48.79 -34.23
C GLN A 505 4.42 -49.40 -34.40
N GLU A 506 4.25 -50.29 -35.37
CA GLU A 506 2.98 -50.95 -35.70
C GLU A 506 3.22 -52.44 -36.05
N PRO A 507 3.18 -53.35 -35.04
CA PRO A 507 3.55 -54.75 -35.23
C PRO A 507 2.69 -55.58 -36.19
N LEU A 508 1.51 -55.05 -36.56
CA LEU A 508 0.54 -55.72 -37.44
C LEU A 508 0.52 -55.12 -38.86
N LEU A 509 1.47 -54.25 -39.19
CA LEU A 509 1.56 -53.62 -40.50
C LEU A 509 1.88 -54.66 -41.59
N GLU A 510 1.02 -54.75 -42.61
CA GLU A 510 1.28 -55.56 -43.80
C GLU A 510 2.24 -54.82 -44.75
N LEU A 511 3.46 -55.36 -44.91
CA LEU A 511 4.48 -54.80 -45.81
C LEU A 511 4.44 -55.54 -47.16
N ASP A 512 3.96 -54.85 -48.20
CA ASP A 512 3.90 -55.32 -49.59
C ASP A 512 4.91 -54.58 -50.50
N GLU A 513 4.98 -54.92 -51.79
CA GLU A 513 5.84 -54.20 -52.74
C GLU A 513 5.44 -52.71 -52.92
N ASN A 514 4.22 -52.33 -52.52
CA ASN A 514 3.70 -50.98 -52.60
C ASN A 514 4.00 -50.12 -51.34
N SER A 515 4.63 -50.72 -50.33
CA SER A 515 4.99 -50.09 -49.04
C SER A 515 6.19 -49.12 -49.12
N ASN A 516 6.70 -48.86 -50.34
CA ASN A 516 7.80 -47.92 -50.59
C ASN A 516 7.53 -46.50 -50.07
N SER A 517 6.25 -46.09 -49.99
CA SER A 517 5.90 -44.78 -49.40
C SER A 517 6.23 -44.74 -47.90
N GLN A 518 5.78 -45.74 -47.13
CA GLN A 518 6.03 -45.79 -45.68
C GLN A 518 7.52 -45.93 -45.36
N LEU A 519 8.24 -46.77 -46.12
CA LEU A 519 9.70 -46.92 -45.99
C LEU A 519 10.42 -45.59 -46.28
N ARG A 520 9.99 -44.84 -47.30
CA ARG A 520 10.54 -43.52 -47.63
C ARG A 520 10.31 -42.49 -46.53
N HIS A 521 9.09 -42.43 -45.97
CA HIS A 521 8.79 -41.54 -44.85
C HIS A 521 9.57 -41.93 -43.58
N CYS A 522 9.74 -43.23 -43.32
CA CYS A 522 10.59 -43.74 -42.25
C CYS A 522 12.05 -43.31 -42.46
N ALA A 523 12.59 -43.47 -43.67
CA ALA A 523 13.94 -43.04 -44.04
C ALA A 523 14.17 -41.54 -43.83
N TYR A 524 13.17 -40.70 -44.17
CA TYR A 524 13.24 -39.26 -43.87
C TYR A 524 13.36 -39.00 -42.36
N ARG A 525 12.55 -39.66 -41.54
CA ARG A 525 12.59 -39.53 -40.08
C ARG A 525 13.91 -40.05 -39.48
N CYS A 526 14.42 -41.17 -39.98
CA CYS A 526 15.74 -41.70 -39.56
C CYS A 526 16.85 -40.68 -39.82
N TYR A 527 16.84 -40.05 -41.00
CA TYR A 527 17.82 -39.00 -41.32
C TYR A 527 17.68 -37.77 -40.41
N THR A 528 16.46 -37.28 -40.18
CA THR A 528 16.25 -36.09 -39.35
C THR A 528 16.59 -36.35 -37.88
N ILE A 529 16.22 -37.50 -37.32
CA ILE A 529 16.62 -37.89 -35.96
C ILE A 529 18.14 -37.99 -35.87
N TRP A 530 18.79 -38.64 -36.83
CA TRP A 530 20.25 -38.80 -36.84
C TRP A 530 21.00 -37.46 -36.84
N ARG A 531 20.51 -36.46 -37.58
CA ARG A 531 21.19 -35.16 -37.72
C ARG A 531 20.79 -34.11 -36.69
N PHE A 532 19.56 -34.15 -36.19
CA PHE A 532 18.97 -33.10 -35.36
C PHE A 532 18.76 -33.52 -33.89
N GLY A 533 18.76 -34.81 -33.59
CA GLY A 533 18.88 -35.36 -32.23
C GLY A 533 17.61 -35.35 -31.36
N SER A 534 16.74 -34.34 -31.48
CA SER A 534 15.44 -34.30 -30.80
C SER A 534 14.28 -34.32 -31.79
N GLN A 535 13.12 -34.84 -31.36
CA GLN A 535 11.92 -34.91 -32.19
C GLN A 535 11.44 -33.51 -32.62
N ASP A 536 11.44 -32.54 -31.69
CA ASP A 536 11.00 -31.17 -31.95
C ASP A 536 11.81 -30.48 -33.06
N LEU A 537 13.11 -30.76 -33.14
CA LEU A 537 13.97 -30.25 -34.22
C LEU A 537 13.79 -31.06 -35.51
N ALA A 538 13.62 -32.38 -35.39
CA ALA A 538 13.48 -33.29 -36.50
C ALA A 538 12.18 -33.08 -37.30
N ASP A 539 11.10 -32.65 -36.64
CA ASP A 539 9.79 -32.41 -37.26
C ASP A 539 9.81 -31.19 -38.20
N PHE A 540 10.68 -30.21 -37.96
CA PHE A 540 10.87 -29.02 -38.82
C PHE A 540 12.16 -29.06 -39.64
N ALA A 541 12.82 -30.22 -39.70
CA ALA A 541 14.10 -30.38 -40.39
C ALA A 541 13.94 -30.53 -41.90
N ILE A 542 14.79 -29.84 -42.67
CA ILE A 542 14.83 -29.94 -44.14
C ILE A 542 16.00 -30.81 -44.59
N LEU A 543 15.67 -31.84 -45.37
CA LEU A 543 16.66 -32.74 -45.95
C LEU A 543 17.39 -32.08 -47.13
N PRO A 544 18.71 -32.23 -47.24
CA PRO A 544 19.43 -31.86 -48.44
C PRO A 544 18.91 -32.59 -49.70
N SER A 545 18.99 -31.94 -50.84
CA SER A 545 18.56 -32.49 -52.14
C SER A 545 19.23 -33.83 -52.46
N CYS A 546 20.55 -33.95 -52.25
CA CYS A 546 21.29 -35.20 -52.45
C CYS A 546 20.72 -36.37 -51.64
N CYS A 547 20.39 -36.15 -50.36
CA CYS A 547 19.80 -37.17 -49.48
C CYS A 547 18.39 -37.53 -49.93
N ARG A 548 17.56 -36.51 -50.17
CA ARG A 548 16.16 -36.66 -50.57
C ARG A 548 16.04 -37.47 -51.86
N TRP A 549 16.83 -37.14 -52.87
CA TRP A 549 16.83 -37.85 -54.15
C TRP A 549 17.43 -39.24 -54.06
N ARG A 550 18.45 -39.45 -53.22
CA ARG A 550 18.99 -40.79 -52.98
C ARG A 550 17.94 -41.71 -52.35
N ILE A 551 17.20 -41.23 -51.34
CA ILE A 551 16.10 -41.98 -50.72
C ILE A 551 14.98 -42.24 -51.72
N ARG A 552 14.57 -41.23 -52.52
CA ARG A 552 13.53 -41.38 -53.54
C ARG A 552 13.90 -42.38 -54.65
N ARG A 553 15.18 -42.56 -54.97
CA ARG A 553 15.67 -43.57 -55.92
C ARG A 553 15.63 -44.98 -55.34
N GLU A 554 15.93 -45.12 -54.04
CA GLU A 554 15.88 -46.41 -53.35
C GLU A 554 14.42 -46.86 -53.11
N PHE A 555 13.55 -45.91 -52.76
CA PHE A 555 12.13 -46.14 -52.49
C PHE A 555 11.27 -45.26 -53.43
N PRO A 556 11.08 -45.67 -54.70
CA PRO A 556 10.39 -44.88 -55.71
C PRO A 556 8.86 -44.79 -55.48
N GLN A 557 8.22 -43.86 -56.18
CA GLN A 557 6.75 -43.73 -56.23
C GLN A 557 6.27 -44.13 -57.63
N SER A 558 5.20 -44.91 -57.72
CA SER A 558 4.63 -45.42 -58.97
C SER A 558 3.95 -44.32 -59.82
N GLU A 559 3.40 -43.28 -59.17
CA GLU A 559 2.79 -42.11 -59.83
C GLU A 559 3.66 -40.86 -59.59
N GLY A 560 4.18 -40.28 -60.68
CA GLY A 560 5.43 -39.51 -60.72
C GLY A 560 5.49 -38.10 -60.13
N GLN A 561 4.82 -37.78 -59.02
CA GLN A 561 5.02 -36.50 -58.31
C GLN A 561 5.22 -36.70 -56.80
N TYR A 562 6.37 -36.24 -56.29
CA TYR A 562 6.69 -36.23 -54.87
C TYR A 562 6.21 -34.94 -54.22
N THR A 563 5.60 -35.04 -53.04
CA THR A 563 5.32 -33.88 -52.20
C THR A 563 6.60 -33.36 -51.51
N GLY A 564 6.63 -32.05 -51.28
CA GLY A 564 7.69 -31.38 -50.52
C GLY A 564 7.50 -31.51 -49.01
N PHE A 565 8.25 -30.71 -48.25
CA PHE A 565 8.07 -30.62 -46.80
C PHE A 565 6.66 -30.11 -46.46
N GLN A 566 6.01 -30.73 -45.49
CA GLN A 566 4.73 -30.31 -44.93
C GLN A 566 4.90 -30.03 -43.44
N SER A 567 4.35 -28.90 -42.96
CA SER A 567 4.32 -28.60 -41.53
C SER A 567 3.49 -29.65 -40.80
N PRO A 568 3.97 -30.19 -39.66
CA PRO A 568 3.25 -31.21 -38.88
C PRO A 568 2.02 -30.68 -38.14
N TYR A 569 1.95 -29.35 -37.91
CA TYR A 569 0.84 -28.65 -37.27
C TYR A 569 0.19 -27.64 -38.21
#